data_AF-A0A1H9DBJ2-F1
#
_entry.id   AF-A0A1H9DBJ2-F1
#
_cell.length_a   1.000
_cell.length_b   1.000
_cell.length_c   1.000
_cell.angle_alpha   90.00
_cell.angle_beta   90.00
_cell.angle_gamma   90.00
#
_symmetry.space_group_name_H-M   'P 1'
#
loop_
_entity.id
_entity.type
_entity.pdbx_description
1 polymer ?
#
loop_
_entity_poly.entity_id
_entity_poly.type
_entity_poly.pdbx_seq_one_letter_code
_entity_poly.pdbx_strand_id
1 'polypeptide(L)'
;MIDRNGYRPNVGIILLNSRNEVFWGKRIRQNSWQFPQGGIKSGESPEQAMYRELSEEIGLRPNHVEIVGRTRDWLRYEVPDRWIRREWRGNYKGQKQIWYLLRLVGRDSDVSLRQSTHPEFDAWRWNQY
;
A
#
# COMPACT_ATOMS: atom_id res chain seq x y z
N MET A 1 -13.44 -6.16 5.09
CA MET A 1 -14.68 -6.40 4.33
C MET A 1 -14.30 -7.00 2.98
N ILE A 2 -14.94 -8.08 2.56
CA ILE A 2 -14.75 -8.68 1.23
C ILE A 2 -15.98 -8.32 0.39
N ASP A 3 -15.78 -7.99 -0.89
CA ASP A 3 -16.91 -7.73 -1.79
C ASP A 3 -17.65 -9.01 -2.19
N ARG A 4 -18.80 -8.85 -2.87
CA ARG A 4 -19.64 -9.99 -3.31
C ARG A 4 -18.91 -10.95 -4.27
N ASN A 5 -17.83 -10.52 -4.91
CA ASN A 5 -17.05 -11.31 -5.84
C ASN A 5 -15.86 -12.01 -5.17
N GLY A 6 -15.68 -11.83 -3.86
CA GLY A 6 -14.59 -12.43 -3.09
C GLY A 6 -13.31 -11.59 -3.03
N TYR A 7 -13.34 -10.32 -3.46
CA TYR A 7 -12.16 -9.46 -3.48
C TYR A 7 -12.17 -8.45 -2.31
N ARG A 8 -11.07 -8.35 -1.58
CA ARG A 8 -10.89 -7.31 -0.56
C ARG A 8 -10.39 -6.01 -1.22
N PRO A 9 -11.08 -4.87 -1.00
CA PRO A 9 -10.68 -3.58 -1.55
C PRO A 9 -9.45 -3.03 -0.83
N ASN A 10 -8.45 -2.61 -1.60
CA ASN A 10 -7.21 -2.03 -1.12
C ASN A 10 -6.79 -0.83 -1.97
N VAL A 11 -5.83 -0.09 -1.44
CA VAL A 11 -5.01 0.86 -2.17
C VAL A 11 -3.57 0.40 -2.19
N GLY A 12 -2.86 0.73 -3.26
CA GLY A 12 -1.41 0.60 -3.37
C GLY A 12 -0.78 1.96 -3.62
N ILE A 13 0.44 2.16 -3.13
CA ILE A 13 1.15 3.43 -3.20
C ILE A 13 2.49 3.23 -3.90
N ILE A 14 2.70 3.91 -5.02
CA ILE A 14 4.02 4.09 -5.62
C ILE A 14 4.47 5.49 -5.25
N LEU A 15 5.52 5.60 -4.43
CA LEU A 15 6.09 6.89 -4.04
C LEU A 15 7.37 7.12 -4.82
N LEU A 16 7.45 8.23 -5.54
CA LEU A 16 8.63 8.69 -6.26
C LEU A 16 9.40 9.72 -5.44
N ASN A 17 10.73 9.67 -5.50
CA ASN A 17 11.57 10.80 -5.07
C ASN A 17 11.81 11.81 -6.23
N SER A 18 12.63 12.82 -5.98
CA SER A 18 13.01 13.84 -6.96
C SER A 18 13.84 13.29 -8.13
N ARG A 19 14.43 12.11 -7.98
CA ARG A 19 15.21 11.38 -9.00
C ARG A 19 14.38 10.35 -9.76
N ASN A 20 13.06 10.30 -9.54
CA ASN A 20 12.14 9.30 -10.07
C ASN A 20 12.48 7.85 -9.67
N GLU A 21 13.18 7.67 -8.55
CA GLU A 21 13.34 6.37 -7.92
C GLU A 21 12.08 6.06 -7.09
N VAL A 22 11.73 4.79 -7.00
CA VAL A 22 10.55 4.33 -6.26
C VAL A 22 10.91 3.91 -4.85
N PHE A 23 10.04 4.22 -3.89
CA PHE A 23 10.13 3.70 -2.53
C PHE A 23 9.93 2.19 -2.55
N TRP A 24 10.84 1.45 -1.92
CA TRP A 24 10.71 0.01 -1.74
C TRP A 24 10.86 -0.35 -0.27
N GLY A 25 9.82 -0.92 0.34
CA GLY A 25 9.82 -1.33 1.74
C GLY A 25 10.14 -2.81 1.90
N LYS A 26 11.05 -3.14 2.82
CA LYS A 26 11.34 -4.51 3.24
C LYS A 26 10.36 -4.92 4.34
N ARG A 27 9.62 -6.01 4.12
CA ARG A 27 8.64 -6.50 5.08
C ARG A 27 9.30 -6.97 6.37
N ILE A 28 8.69 -6.63 7.51
CA ILE A 28 9.17 -7.08 8.81
C ILE A 28 9.30 -8.61 8.87
N ARG A 29 10.44 -9.10 9.36
CA ARG A 29 10.74 -10.55 9.51
C ARG A 29 10.70 -11.35 8.20
N GLN A 30 10.78 -10.70 7.04
CA GLN A 30 10.85 -11.37 5.74
C GLN A 30 11.97 -10.74 4.89
N ASN A 31 12.45 -11.48 3.89
CA ASN A 31 13.37 -10.95 2.87
C ASN A 31 12.64 -10.57 1.58
N SER A 32 11.38 -10.21 1.69
CA SER A 32 10.54 -9.75 0.58
C SER A 32 10.39 -8.23 0.65
N TRP A 33 10.40 -7.62 -0.53
CA TRP A 33 10.27 -6.18 -0.70
C TRP A 33 9.00 -5.87 -1.48
N GLN A 34 8.26 -4.83 -1.09
CA GLN A 34 7.02 -4.44 -1.75
C GLN A 34 6.77 -2.93 -1.63
N PHE A 35 5.78 -2.47 -2.39
CA PHE A 35 5.18 -1.15 -2.20
C PHE A 35 4.23 -1.15 -0.99
N PRO A 36 4.03 0.00 -0.33
CA PRO A 36 2.98 0.16 0.68
C PRO A 36 1.61 -0.09 0.07
N GLN A 37 0.80 -0.86 0.79
CA GLN A 37 -0.57 -1.15 0.39
C GLN A 37 -1.41 -1.42 1.63
N GLY A 38 -2.71 -1.13 1.54
CA GLY A 38 -3.58 -1.47 2.65
C GLY A 38 -5.06 -1.37 2.32
N GLY A 39 -5.86 -1.83 3.28
CA GLY A 39 -7.27 -2.11 3.08
C GLY A 39 -8.12 -0.85 3.17
N ILE A 40 -9.10 -0.70 2.29
CA ILE A 40 -10.07 0.39 2.37
C ILE A 40 -11.12 0.03 3.43
N LYS A 41 -11.30 0.89 4.43
CA LYS A 41 -12.29 0.71 5.51
C LYS A 41 -13.70 1.05 5.02
N SER A 42 -14.73 0.63 5.75
CA SER A 42 -16.12 0.93 5.40
C SER A 42 -16.37 2.44 5.46
N GLY A 43 -16.94 3.02 4.40
CA GLY A 43 -17.19 4.46 4.30
C GLY A 43 -15.95 5.30 3.96
N GLU A 44 -14.78 4.69 3.79
CA GLU A 44 -13.54 5.36 3.42
C GLU A 44 -13.41 5.45 1.89
N SER A 45 -13.08 6.63 1.37
CA SER A 45 -12.72 6.78 -0.04
C SER A 45 -11.34 6.16 -0.31
N PRO A 46 -11.03 5.73 -1.55
CA PRO A 46 -9.69 5.24 -1.86
C PRO A 46 -8.59 6.25 -1.53
N GLU A 47 -8.84 7.55 -1.70
CA GLU A 47 -7.85 8.58 -1.38
C GLU A 47 -7.64 8.73 0.14
N GLN A 48 -8.71 8.67 0.93
CA GLN A 48 -8.62 8.68 2.40
C GLN A 48 -7.84 7.46 2.90
N ALA A 49 -8.13 6.27 2.35
CA ALA A 49 -7.39 5.06 2.66
C ALA A 49 -5.91 5.21 2.31
N MET A 50 -5.61 5.76 1.13
CA MET A 50 -4.23 5.99 0.70
C MET A 50 -3.47 6.87 1.68
N TYR A 51 -4.00 8.03 2.07
CA TYR A 51 -3.32 8.91 3.03
C TYR A 51 -3.19 8.30 4.42
N ARG A 52 -4.18 7.51 4.86
CA ARG A 52 -4.08 6.78 6.11
C ARG A 52 -2.96 5.75 6.07
N GLU A 53 -2.92 4.89 5.06
CA GLU A 53 -1.86 3.88 4.90
C GLU A 53 -0.48 4.54 4.74
N LEU A 54 -0.41 5.66 4.01
CA LEU A 54 0.79 6.49 3.88
C LEU A 54 1.32 6.95 5.26
N SER A 55 0.42 7.40 6.13
CA SER A 55 0.79 7.85 7.47
C SER A 55 1.10 6.69 8.41
N GLU A 56 0.33 5.60 8.36
CA GLU A 56 0.47 4.44 9.25
C GLU A 56 1.79 3.69 8.96
N GLU A 57 2.10 3.45 7.68
CA GLU A 57 3.21 2.56 7.28
C GLU A 57 4.52 3.28 6.99
N ILE A 58 4.46 4.51 6.46
CA ILE A 58 5.67 5.26 6.09
C ILE A 58 5.76 6.64 6.75
N GLY A 59 4.81 7.00 7.62
CA GLY A 59 4.86 8.20 8.45
C GLY A 59 4.66 9.52 7.70
N LEU A 60 4.41 9.47 6.40
CA LEU A 60 4.24 10.67 5.58
C LEU A 60 2.80 11.20 5.68
N ARG A 61 2.69 12.53 5.69
CA ARG A 61 1.43 13.26 5.74
C ARG A 61 1.08 13.82 4.36
N PRO A 62 -0.18 14.24 4.13
CA PRO A 62 -0.59 14.81 2.84
C PRO A 62 0.29 15.97 2.35
N ASN A 63 0.82 16.79 3.26
CA ASN A 63 1.71 17.90 2.92
C ASN A 63 3.13 17.48 2.52
N HIS A 64 3.51 16.22 2.72
CA HIS A 64 4.83 15.70 2.31
C HIS A 64 4.80 15.11 0.89
N VAL A 65 3.62 14.96 0.28
CA VAL A 65 3.46 14.30 -1.01
C VAL A 65 2.53 15.05 -1.96
N GLU A 66 2.66 14.78 -3.25
CA GLU A 66 1.73 15.23 -4.28
C GLU A 66 1.20 14.02 -5.06
N ILE A 67 -0.09 13.99 -5.37
CA ILE A 67 -0.67 12.96 -6.24
C ILE A 67 -0.33 13.30 -7.70
N VAL A 68 0.49 12.47 -8.33
CA VAL A 68 0.81 12.57 -9.76
C VAL A 68 -0.27 11.91 -10.61
N GLY A 69 -0.85 10.81 -10.10
CA GLY A 69 -1.92 10.11 -10.79
C GLY A 69 -2.44 8.91 -10.02
N ARG A 70 -3.47 8.27 -10.57
CA ARG A 70 -4.00 7.00 -10.05
C ARG A 70 -4.51 6.13 -11.19
N THR A 71 -4.64 4.82 -10.94
CA THR A 71 -5.34 3.93 -11.86
C THR A 71 -6.80 4.34 -11.99
N ARG A 72 -7.35 4.28 -13.21
CA ARG A 72 -8.75 4.59 -13.48
C ARG A 72 -9.68 3.52 -12.90
N ASP A 73 -9.29 2.27 -13.10
CA ASP A 73 -10.06 1.09 -12.72
C ASP A 73 -9.34 0.27 -11.65
N TRP A 74 -10.10 -0.64 -11.04
CA TRP A 74 -9.59 -1.60 -10.09
C TRP A 74 -8.74 -2.67 -10.80
N LEU A 75 -7.49 -2.78 -10.38
CA LEU A 75 -6.64 -3.92 -10.72
C LEU A 75 -6.96 -5.07 -9.78
N ARG A 76 -6.99 -6.30 -10.28
CA ARG A 76 -7.32 -7.49 -9.49
C ARG A 76 -6.22 -8.52 -9.60
N TYR A 77 -5.93 -9.18 -8.50
CA TYR A 77 -5.13 -10.40 -8.50
C TYR A 77 -5.77 -11.45 -7.60
N GLU A 78 -5.62 -12.70 -8.00
CA GLU A 78 -6.10 -13.85 -7.23
C GLU A 78 -4.96 -14.40 -6.39
N VAL A 79 -5.28 -14.79 -5.15
CA VAL A 79 -4.35 -15.46 -4.27
C VAL A 79 -4.49 -16.97 -4.52
N PRO A 80 -3.40 -17.71 -4.81
CA PRO A 80 -3.52 -19.13 -5.07
C PRO A 80 -4.08 -19.88 -3.85
N ASP A 81 -4.97 -20.86 -4.08
CA ASP A 81 -5.74 -21.57 -3.03
C ASP A 81 -4.90 -22.15 -1.87
N ARG A 82 -3.65 -22.53 -2.16
CA ARG A 82 -2.71 -23.04 -1.15
C ARG A 82 -2.32 -22.00 -0.09
N TRP A 83 -2.40 -20.72 -0.42
CA TRP A 83 -2.09 -19.59 0.47
C TRP A 83 -3.34 -19.05 1.19
N ILE A 84 -4.53 -19.47 0.77
CA ILE A 84 -5.78 -19.09 1.41
C ILE A 84 -5.98 -19.94 2.66
N ARG A 85 -6.06 -19.28 3.84
CA ARG A 85 -6.37 -19.94 5.11
C ARG A 85 -7.66 -20.74 4.98
N ARG A 86 -7.71 -21.94 5.56
CA ARG A 86 -8.87 -22.85 5.47
C ARG A 86 -10.19 -22.17 5.83
N GLU A 87 -10.17 -21.31 6.85
CA GLU A 87 -11.32 -20.53 7.34
C GLU A 87 -11.90 -19.54 6.31
N TRP A 88 -11.13 -19.15 5.31
CA TRP A 88 -11.50 -18.15 4.30
C TRP A 88 -11.81 -18.77 2.93
N ARG A 89 -11.68 -20.09 2.80
CA ARG A 89 -11.95 -20.81 1.55
C ARG A 89 -13.42 -20.65 1.15
N GLY A 90 -13.64 -20.19 -0.07
CA GLY A 90 -14.97 -19.94 -0.65
C GLY A 90 -15.41 -18.47 -0.65
N ASN A 91 -14.97 -17.67 0.32
CA ASN A 91 -15.37 -16.26 0.45
C ASN A 91 -14.28 -15.27 0.04
N TYR A 92 -13.00 -15.65 0.07
CA TYR A 92 -11.89 -14.81 -0.35
C TYR A 92 -11.20 -15.39 -1.60
N LYS A 93 -11.06 -14.58 -2.64
CA LYS A 93 -10.36 -14.90 -3.90
C LYS A 93 -9.07 -14.12 -4.06
N GLY A 94 -9.02 -12.88 -3.56
CA GLY A 94 -7.85 -12.03 -3.69
C GLY A 94 -8.09 -10.58 -3.36
N GLN A 95 -7.26 -9.69 -3.91
CA GLN A 95 -7.39 -8.26 -3.70
C GLN A 95 -7.85 -7.56 -4.99
N LYS A 96 -8.60 -6.47 -4.80
CA LYS A 96 -8.79 -5.45 -5.82
C LYS A 96 -8.16 -4.14 -5.35
N GLN A 97 -7.39 -3.49 -6.20
CA GLN A 97 -6.56 -2.35 -5.85
C GLN A 97 -6.79 -1.16 -6.77
N ILE A 98 -6.86 0.03 -6.17
CA ILE A 98 -6.56 1.30 -6.84
C ILE A 98 -5.13 1.68 -6.48
N TRP A 99 -4.31 1.99 -7.48
CA TRP A 99 -2.93 2.40 -7.25
C TRP A 99 -2.80 3.91 -7.41
N TYR A 100 -2.08 4.53 -6.48
CA TYR A 100 -1.72 5.94 -6.51
C TYR A 100 -0.24 6.08 -6.80
N LEU A 101 0.09 6.97 -7.74
CA LEU A 101 1.44 7.45 -7.97
C LEU A 101 1.59 8.78 -7.23
N LEU A 102 2.48 8.81 -6.26
CA LEU A 102 2.81 9.97 -5.45
C LEU A 102 4.21 10.45 -5.74
N ARG A 103 4.45 11.74 -5.55
CA ARG A 103 5.78 12.33 -5.52
C ARG A 103 6.06 12.86 -4.13
N LEU A 104 7.21 12.50 -3.57
CA LEU A 104 7.71 13.09 -2.33
C LEU A 104 8.11 14.54 -2.61
N VAL A 105 7.46 15.49 -1.93
CA VAL A 105 7.83 16.91 -1.90
C VAL A 105 8.46 17.32 -0.56
N GLY A 106 8.35 16.45 0.45
CA GLY A 106 9.08 16.54 1.71
C GLY A 106 10.53 16.05 1.62
N ARG A 107 11.10 15.68 2.77
CA ARG A 107 12.46 15.16 2.90
C ARG A 107 12.43 13.66 3.16
N ASP A 108 13.50 12.97 2.79
CA ASP A 108 13.68 11.55 3.12
C ASP A 108 13.62 11.29 4.64
N SER A 109 14.04 12.28 5.44
CA SER A 109 13.96 12.23 6.91
C SER A 109 12.52 12.25 7.46
N ASP A 110 11.54 12.62 6.64
CA ASP A 110 10.12 12.60 7.05
C ASP A 110 9.54 11.17 6.99
N VAL A 111 10.22 10.24 6.31
CA VAL A 111 9.82 8.83 6.26
C VAL A 111 10.11 8.16 7.59
N SER A 112 9.07 7.56 8.19
CA SER A 112 9.18 6.84 9.46
C SER A 112 8.35 5.56 9.45
N LEU A 113 9.03 4.43 9.59
CA LEU A 113 8.42 3.10 9.69
C LEU A 113 7.95 2.75 11.12
N ARG A 114 7.96 3.72 12.04
CA ARG A 114 7.68 3.50 13.48
C ARG A 114 6.37 4.10 13.96
N GLN A 115 5.54 4.62 13.04
CA GLN A 115 4.29 5.29 13.38
C GLN A 115 3.17 4.29 13.76
N SER A 116 3.16 3.11 13.14
CA SER A 116 2.23 2.03 13.48
C SER A 116 2.72 1.20 14.66
N THR A 117 1.78 0.75 15.50
CA THR A 117 2.04 -0.26 16.54
C THR A 117 2.30 -1.66 15.96
N HIS A 118 1.95 -1.86 14.68
CA HIS A 118 2.14 -3.09 13.93
C HIS A 118 2.76 -2.73 12.56
N PRO A 119 4.05 -2.38 12.51
CA PRO A 119 4.69 -1.91 11.28
C PRO A 119 4.75 -3.01 10.22
N GLU A 120 4.42 -2.68 8.97
CA GLU A 120 4.58 -3.59 7.84
C GLU A 120 6.05 -3.74 7.42
N PHE A 121 6.83 -2.65 7.57
CA PHE A 121 8.21 -2.56 7.07
C PHE A 121 9.25 -2.38 8.19
N ASP A 122 10.43 -2.98 8.02
CA ASP A 122 11.58 -2.80 8.94
C ASP A 122 12.76 -2.04 8.33
N ALA A 123 12.81 -1.94 7.00
CA ALA A 123 13.76 -1.16 6.25
C ALA A 123 13.13 -0.64 4.97
N TRP A 124 13.72 0.38 4.37
CA TRP A 124 13.31 0.89 3.07
C TRP A 124 14.52 1.41 2.29
N ARG A 125 14.37 1.53 0.97
CA ARG A 125 15.33 2.19 0.09
C ARG A 125 14.64 2.81 -1.11
N TRP A 126 15.29 3.78 -1.73
CA TRP A 126 15.00 4.16 -3.10
C TRP A 126 15.55 3.11 -4.07
N ASN A 127 14.78 2.77 -5.10
CA ASN A 127 15.17 1.81 -6.12
C ASN A 127 14.82 2.33 -7.52
N GLN A 128 15.61 1.96 -8.52
CA GLN A 128 15.25 2.18 -9.92
C GLN A 128 14.10 1.21 -10.31
N TYR A 129 13.18 1.66 -11.17
CA TYR A 129 12.05 0.83 -11.62
C TYR A 129 12.34 0.19 -12.97
#